data_AF-A0A1Y3BG02-F1
#
_entry.id   AF-A0A1Y3BG02-F1
#
_cell.length_a   1.000
_cell.length_b   1.000
_cell.length_c   1.000
_cell.angle_alpha   90.00
_cell.angle_beta   90.00
_cell.angle_gamma   90.00
#
_symmetry.space_group_name_H-M   'P 1'
#
loop_
_entity.id
_entity.type
_entity.pdbx_description
1 polymer ?
#
loop_
_entity_poly.entity_id
_entity_poly.type
_entity_poly.pdbx_seq_one_letter_code
_entity_poly.pdbx_strand_id
1 'polypeptide(L)'
;MIIMPLFCDQHDNAQRLSETNFAITLPPYDFSDEQLIESIDRLLYDDELNQRLQRASQRILNTDKYEQLCDKIEEILAKHDNDE
;
A
#
# COMPACT_ATOMS: atom_id res chain seq x y z
N MET A 1 5.98 -8.08 1.31
CA MET A 1 5.74 -8.45 -0.11
C MET A 1 6.99 -8.17 -0.92
N ILE A 2 7.13 -8.79 -2.09
CA ILE A 2 8.13 -8.41 -3.09
C ILE A 2 7.39 -7.67 -4.21
N ILE A 3 7.86 -6.49 -4.60
CA ILE A 3 7.29 -5.70 -5.70
C ILE A 3 8.29 -5.57 -6.83
N MET A 4 7.84 -5.86 -8.05
CA MET A 4 8.62 -5.73 -9.29
C MET A 4 7.84 -4.82 -10.24
N PRO A 5 8.07 -3.49 -10.20
CA PRO A 5 7.25 -2.54 -10.94
C PRO A 5 7.51 -2.65 -12.44
N LEU A 6 6.43 -2.87 -13.22
CA LEU A 6 6.49 -3.05 -14.66
C LEU A 6 6.04 -1.80 -15.44
N PHE A 7 5.02 -1.09 -14.95
CA PHE A 7 4.49 0.08 -15.65
C PHE A 7 3.68 1.00 -14.72
N CYS A 8 3.56 2.27 -15.14
CA CYS A 8 2.71 3.29 -14.54
C CYS A 8 2.88 3.44 -13.01
N ASP A 9 1.77 3.44 -12.28
CA ASP A 9 1.67 3.70 -10.85
C ASP A 9 2.40 2.66 -9.99
N GLN A 10 2.79 1.53 -10.57
CA GLN A 10 3.60 0.53 -9.88
C GLN A 10 4.96 1.09 -9.44
N HIS A 11 5.55 2.03 -10.18
CA HIS A 11 6.81 2.67 -9.78
C HIS A 11 6.63 3.50 -8.50
N ASP A 12 5.57 4.31 -8.45
CA ASP A 12 5.26 5.14 -7.28
C ASP A 12 4.88 4.28 -6.07
N ASN A 13 4.11 3.22 -6.29
CA ASN A 13 3.75 2.25 -5.26
C ASN A 13 4.99 1.53 -4.71
N ALA A 14 5.91 1.11 -5.58
CA ALA A 14 7.17 0.48 -5.18
C ALA A 14 8.07 1.45 -4.38
N GLN A 15 8.15 2.71 -4.82
CA GLN A 15 8.85 3.75 -4.07
C GLN A 15 8.23 3.93 -2.68
N ARG A 16 6.91 4.10 -2.60
CA ARG A 16 6.22 4.30 -1.31
C ARG A 16 6.42 3.11 -0.38
N LEU A 17 6.36 1.88 -0.89
CA LEU A 17 6.58 0.67 -0.09
C LEU A 17 8.02 0.57 0.42
N SER A 18 9.00 1.04 -0.37
CA SER A 18 10.40 1.15 0.06
C SER A 18 10.57 2.22 1.16
N GLU A 19 9.98 3.40 0.99
CA GLU A 19 10.04 4.49 1.99
C GLU A 19 9.36 4.11 3.31
N THR A 20 8.31 3.28 3.25
CA THR A 20 7.55 2.83 4.43
C THR A 20 8.06 1.50 5.01
N ASN A 21 9.09 0.90 4.41
CA ASN A 21 9.64 -0.40 4.80
C ASN A 21 8.57 -1.50 4.90
N PHE A 22 7.65 -1.56 3.94
CA PHE A 22 6.57 -2.56 3.88
C PHE A 22 6.81 -3.65 2.81
N ALA A 23 7.77 -3.43 1.91
CA ALA A 23 8.12 -4.39 0.87
C ALA A 23 9.61 -4.37 0.57
N ILE A 24 10.04 -5.42 -0.13
CA ILE A 24 11.30 -5.43 -0.87
C ILE A 24 10.97 -5.14 -2.33
N THR A 25 11.70 -4.22 -2.95
CA THR A 25 11.57 -3.93 -4.38
C THR A 25 12.70 -4.62 -5.13
N LEU A 26 12.36 -5.38 -6.17
CA LEU A 26 13.33 -5.96 -7.10
C LEU A 26 13.12 -5.37 -8.51
N PRO A 27 14.19 -5.13 -9.28
CA PRO A 27 14.05 -4.75 -10.69
C PRO A 27 13.49 -5.94 -11.48
N PRO A 28 12.41 -5.77 -12.28
CA PRO A 28 11.70 -6.89 -12.91
C PRO A 28 12.51 -7.69 -13.94
N TYR A 29 13.58 -7.11 -14.49
CA TYR A 29 14.38 -7.71 -15.57
C TYR A 29 15.87 -7.83 -15.22
N ASP A 30 16.26 -7.51 -13.98
CA ASP A 30 17.67 -7.43 -13.57
C ASP A 30 17.86 -7.94 -12.13
N PHE A 31 17.28 -9.11 -11.83
CA PHE A 31 17.45 -9.80 -10.55
C PHE A 31 17.95 -11.24 -10.78
N SER A 32 18.68 -11.79 -9.80
CA SER A 32 19.10 -13.20 -9.79
C SER A 32 18.15 -14.08 -8.98
N ASP A 33 18.16 -15.39 -9.25
CA ASP A 33 17.38 -16.37 -8.50
C ASP A 33 17.70 -16.30 -6.99
N GLU A 34 18.98 -16.12 -6.65
CA GLU A 34 19.42 -15.96 -5.26
C GLU A 34 18.83 -14.72 -4.61
N GLN A 35 18.81 -13.57 -5.30
CA GLN A 35 18.21 -12.34 -4.77
C GLN A 35 16.71 -12.51 -4.48
N LEU A 36 15.99 -13.25 -5.33
CA LEU A 36 14.57 -13.55 -5.11
C LEU A 36 14.38 -14.45 -3.89
N ILE A 37 15.16 -15.53 -3.78
CA ILE A 37 15.09 -16.48 -2.65
C ILE A 37 15.42 -15.76 -1.34
N GLU A 38 16.52 -15.02 -1.27
CA GLU A 38 16.92 -14.26 -0.09
C GLU A 38 15.87 -13.21 0.30
N SER A 39 15.23 -12.58 -0.69
CA SER A 39 14.14 -11.62 -0.43
C SER A 39 12.92 -12.31 0.19
N ILE A 40 12.58 -13.52 -0.26
CA ILE A 40 11.50 -14.31 0.35
C ILE A 40 11.86 -14.67 1.79
N ASP A 41 13.06 -15.22 2.02
CA ASP A 41 13.52 -15.60 3.36
C ASP A 41 13.51 -14.41 4.31
N ARG A 42 14.05 -13.27 3.87
CA ARG A 42 14.02 -12.04 4.66
C ARG A 42 12.60 -11.63 5.05
N LEU A 43 11.64 -11.69 4.13
CA LEU A 43 10.26 -11.34 4.43
C LEU A 43 9.58 -12.33 5.39
N LEU A 44 9.94 -13.61 5.33
CA LEU A 44 9.38 -14.64 6.22
C LEU A 44 9.88 -14.49 7.66
N TYR A 45 11.12 -14.04 7.84
CA TYR A 45 11.77 -13.96 9.16
C TYR A 45 11.87 -12.52 9.73
N ASP A 46 11.36 -11.50 9.05
CA ASP A 46 11.32 -10.12 9.55
C ASP A 46 10.08 -9.90 10.44
N ASP A 47 10.23 -10.23 11.73
CA ASP A 47 9.17 -10.05 12.74
C ASP A 47 8.73 -8.59 12.89
N GLU A 48 9.65 -7.63 12.71
CA GLU A 48 9.33 -6.21 12.85
C GLU A 48 8.43 -5.75 11.69
N LEU A 49 8.75 -6.18 10.47
CA LEU A 49 7.89 -5.99 9.31
C LEU A 49 6.53 -6.63 9.53
N ASN A 50 6.47 -7.86 10.05
CA ASN A 50 5.22 -8.53 10.33
C ASN A 50 4.32 -7.70 11.27
N GLN A 51 4.88 -7.20 12.37
CA GLN A 51 4.16 -6.35 13.32
C GLN A 51 3.70 -5.02 12.71
N ARG A 52 4.52 -4.40 11.84
CA ARG A 52 4.12 -3.19 11.11
C ARG A 52 2.94 -3.46 10.18
N LEU A 53 2.99 -4.56 9.43
CA LEU A 53 1.93 -4.97 8.51
C LEU A 53 0.63 -5.31 9.24
N GLN A 54 0.70 -5.99 10.39
CA GLN A 54 -0.47 -6.26 11.23
C GLN A 54 -1.15 -4.97 11.69
N ARG A 55 -0.38 -3.98 12.16
CA ARG A 55 -0.92 -2.67 12.55
C ARG A 55 -1.56 -1.92 11.39
N ALA A 56 -0.91 -1.91 10.23
CA ALA A 56 -1.47 -1.31 9.03
C ALA A 56 -2.77 -2.00 8.59
N SER A 57 -2.81 -3.33 8.61
CA SER A 57 -4.00 -4.12 8.31
C SER A 57 -5.14 -3.79 9.26
N GLN A 58 -4.90 -3.79 10.57
CA GLN A 58 -5.94 -3.48 11.55
C GLN A 58 -6.50 -2.06 11.37
N ARG A 59 -5.64 -1.08 11.05
CA ARG A 59 -6.06 0.29 10.76
C ARG A 59 -6.95 0.36 9.52
N ILE A 60 -6.61 -0.35 8.45
CA ILE A 60 -7.39 -0.39 7.21
C ILE A 60 -8.74 -1.07 7.46
N LEU A 61 -8.76 -2.20 8.17
CA LEU A 61 -9.99 -2.95 8.44
C LEU A 61 -10.97 -2.21 9.35
N ASN A 62 -10.47 -1.36 10.25
CA ASN A 62 -11.29 -0.61 11.21
C ASN A 62 -11.64 0.81 10.74
N THR A 63 -11.37 1.16 9.48
CA THR A 63 -11.63 2.51 8.98
C THR A 63 -13.06 2.65 8.47
N ASP A 64 -13.70 3.77 8.78
CA ASP A 64 -15.03 4.21 8.31
C ASP A 64 -14.92 5.29 7.22
N LYS A 65 -13.79 5.31 6.50
CA LYS A 65 -13.45 6.40 5.58
C LYS A 65 -14.32 6.43 4.33
N TYR A 66 -14.89 5.29 3.96
CA TYR A 66 -15.81 5.21 2.83
C TYR A 66 -17.15 5.86 3.19
N GLU A 67 -17.69 5.60 4.38
CA GLU A 67 -18.88 6.27 4.90
C GLU A 67 -18.66 7.78 5.00
N GLN A 68 -17.54 8.21 5.62
CA GLN A 68 -17.20 9.63 5.70
C GLN A 68 -17.05 10.30 4.32
N LEU A 69 -16.58 9.56 3.31
CA LEU A 69 -16.49 10.07 1.95
C LEU A 69 -17.88 10.24 1.32
N CYS A 70 -18.77 9.25 1.48
CA CYS A 70 -20.17 9.35 1.05
C CYS A 70 -20.88 10.54 1.69
N ASP A 71 -20.81 10.66 3.02
CA ASP A 71 -21.42 11.78 3.76
C ASP A 71 -20.95 13.14 3.23
N LYS A 72 -19.64 13.25 2.92
CA LYS A 72 -19.06 14.48 2.36
C LYS A 72 -19.54 14.78 0.95
N ILE A 73 -19.69 13.76 0.11
CA ILE A 73 -20.21 13.93 -1.24
C ILE A 73 -21.67 14.41 -1.16
N GLU A 74 -22.49 13.80 -0.30
CA GLU A 74 -23.88 14.19 -0.08
C GLU A 74 -24.00 15.63 0.45
N GLU A 75 -23.15 16.02 1.41
CA GLU A 75 -23.10 17.40 1.92
C GLU A 75 -22.76 18.42 0.81
N ILE A 76 -21.81 18.08 -0.07
CA ILE A 76 -21.43 18.94 -1.20
C ILE A 76 -22.60 19.12 -2.17
N LEU A 77 -23.31 18.03 -2.49
CA LEU A 77 -24.47 18.07 -3.38
C LEU A 77 -25.61 18.88 -2.78
N ALA A 78 -25.94 18.65 -1.51
CA ALA A 78 -27.00 19.39 -0.82
C ALA A 78 -26.73 20.91 -0.77
N LYS A 79 -25.47 21.33 -0.63
CA LYS A 79 -25.12 22.77 -0.69
C LYS A 79 -25.34 23.33 -2.09
N HIS A 80 -24.97 22.60 -3.13
CA HIS A 80 -25.17 23.03 -4.50
C HIS A 80 -26.66 23.24 -4.84
N ASP A 81 -27.52 22.31 -4.44
CA ASP A 81 -28.97 22.40 -4.69
C ASP A 81 -29.67 23.53 -3.93
N ASN A 82 -29.10 24.02 -2.83
CA ASN A 82 -29.65 25.14 -2.05
C ASN A 82 -29.14 26.51 -2.49
N ASP A 83 -28.08 26.56 -3.32
CA ASP A 83 -27.49 27.77 -3.87
C ASP A 83 -28.00 28.08 -5.31
N GLU A 84 -28.80 27.20 -5.91
CA GLU A 84 -29.63 27.43 -7.12
C GLU A 84 -31.04 27.92 -6.77
#